data_AF-A7RX16-F1
#
_entry.id   AF-A7RX16-F1
#
_cell.length_a   1.000
_cell.length_b   1.000
_cell.length_c   1.000
_cell.angle_alpha   90.00
_cell.angle_beta   90.00
_cell.angle_gamma   90.00
#
_symmetry.space_group_name_H-M   'P 1'
#
loop_
_entity.id
_entity.type
_entity.pdbx_description
1 polymer ?
#
loop_
_entity_poly.entity_id
_entity_poly.type
_entity_poly.pdbx_seq_one_letter_code
_entity_poly.pdbx_strand_id
1 'polypeptide(L)'
;MAASIKHPYQEFEAILKEILTEKRERRSLSGALSIEDCDSLLKGEDSSQDGIDSNEDFKLGYPRYPLYRQIAKGLVYWMRIGNHPSTLHKDVNLLEESRLISSQDGEKAKDSVQLLLQDLNQSWETLDRLDRKSKIQAVVEYLSTRMLLDLLGVRHTAGSIDAFPPNICLLYESFNRHHHPKSSLTVGARALSKHCHRDITSAFWGICSGSEMAKNKHAQRIMDRILSDLSWLNIHLLPHEVKVVEVRCSNGYGARWTSDGKEFRGFLEPQMEDGHSFKWRH
;
A
#
# COMPACT_ATOMS: atom_id res chain seq x y z
N MET A 1 21.04 -3.18 8.82
CA MET A 1 21.77 -1.97 8.38
C MET A 1 20.98 -1.37 7.23
N ALA A 2 20.43 -0.18 7.40
CA ALA A 2 19.70 0.48 6.33
C ALA A 2 20.68 1.13 5.35
N ALA A 3 20.52 0.86 4.05
CA ALA A 3 21.38 1.41 3.01
C ALA A 3 20.81 2.77 2.58
N SER A 4 21.54 3.85 2.87
CA SER A 4 21.11 5.22 2.58
C SER A 4 20.71 5.40 1.12
N ILE A 5 19.44 5.64 0.80
CA ILE A 5 18.86 5.76 -0.56
C ILE A 5 19.20 7.08 -1.27
N LYS A 6 19.87 8.00 -0.57
CA LYS A 6 20.05 9.41 -0.97
C LYS A 6 20.62 9.62 -2.37
N HIS A 7 21.51 8.74 -2.80
CA HIS A 7 22.03 8.68 -4.17
C HIS A 7 21.58 7.35 -4.81
N PRO A 8 20.87 7.29 -5.94
CA PRO A 8 20.52 8.37 -6.86
C PRO A 8 19.01 8.73 -6.93
N TYR A 9 18.29 8.65 -5.81
CA TYR A 9 16.83 8.73 -5.80
C TYR A 9 16.21 9.98 -6.46
N GLN A 10 16.71 11.18 -6.17
CA GLN A 10 16.07 12.43 -6.65
C GLN A 10 16.03 12.53 -8.17
N GLU A 11 17.13 12.15 -8.83
CA GLU A 11 17.20 12.15 -10.29
C GLU A 11 16.36 11.01 -10.90
N PHE A 12 16.40 9.82 -10.28
CA PHE A 12 15.57 8.69 -10.69
C PHE A 12 14.07 9.04 -10.63
N GLU A 13 13.61 9.64 -9.53
CA GLU A 13 12.23 10.10 -9.34
C GLU A 13 11.83 11.08 -10.47
N ALA A 14 12.67 12.09 -10.72
CA ALA A 14 12.39 13.10 -11.74
C ALA A 14 12.29 12.49 -13.15
N ILE A 15 13.21 11.58 -13.49
CA ILE A 15 13.20 10.87 -14.77
C ILE A 15 11.98 9.95 -14.88
N LEU A 16 11.64 9.20 -13.83
CA LEU A 16 10.46 8.33 -13.83
C LEU A 16 9.18 9.14 -14.05
N LYS A 17 9.03 10.28 -13.37
CA LYS A 17 7.90 11.18 -13.56
C LYS A 17 7.81 11.68 -15.00
N GLU A 18 8.93 12.05 -15.60
CA GLU A 18 9.03 12.49 -17.00
C GLU A 18 8.55 11.38 -17.95
N ILE A 19 9.07 10.16 -17.80
CA ILE A 19 8.68 8.99 -18.62
C ILE A 19 7.17 8.69 -18.51
N LEU A 20 6.64 8.66 -17.28
CA LEU A 20 5.21 8.40 -17.06
C LEU A 20 4.32 9.49 -17.66
N THR A 21 4.73 10.76 -17.55
CA THR A 21 4.01 11.90 -18.11
C THR A 21 3.98 11.82 -19.64
N GLU A 22 5.14 11.54 -20.25
CA GLU A 22 5.25 11.37 -21.69
C GLU A 22 4.44 10.18 -22.20
N LYS A 23 4.44 9.04 -21.50
CA LYS A 23 3.67 7.84 -21.88
C LYS A 23 2.17 8.12 -21.86
N ARG A 24 1.70 8.81 -20.81
CA ARG A 24 0.32 9.30 -20.69
C ARG A 24 -0.07 10.23 -21.85
N GLU A 25 0.77 11.21 -22.17
CA GLU A 25 0.48 12.22 -23.21
C GLU A 25 0.51 11.66 -24.62
N ARG A 26 1.49 10.79 -24.94
CA ARG A 26 1.62 10.17 -26.26
C ARG A 26 0.60 9.06 -26.51
N ARG A 27 -0.18 8.66 -25.48
CA ARG A 27 -1.08 7.50 -25.50
C ARG A 27 -0.38 6.24 -26.04
N SER A 28 0.90 6.06 -25.69
CA SER A 28 1.66 4.90 -26.15
C SER A 28 1.13 3.64 -25.48
N LEU A 29 0.70 2.67 -26.29
CA LEU A 29 0.27 1.35 -25.83
C LEU A 29 1.42 0.33 -25.80
N SER A 30 2.67 0.77 -25.99
CA SER A 30 3.84 -0.12 -25.90
C SER A 30 4.15 -0.49 -24.45
N GLY A 31 4.60 -1.73 -24.23
CA GLY A 31 5.05 -2.21 -22.91
C GLY A 31 3.91 -2.68 -22.00
N ALA A 32 4.28 -3.10 -20.79
CA ALA A 32 3.35 -3.72 -19.84
C ALA A 32 2.45 -2.72 -19.08
N LEU A 33 2.78 -1.43 -19.12
CA LEU A 33 2.17 -0.38 -18.32
C LEU A 33 1.09 0.39 -19.12
N SER A 34 -0.14 0.42 -18.61
CA SER A 34 -1.29 1.06 -19.26
C SER A 34 -1.32 2.58 -19.05
N ILE A 35 -2.22 3.27 -19.77
CA ILE A 35 -2.46 4.71 -19.58
C ILE A 35 -3.13 4.94 -18.23
N GLU A 36 -4.06 4.06 -17.84
CA GLU A 36 -4.75 4.09 -16.55
C GLU A 36 -3.78 3.90 -15.36
N ASP A 37 -2.74 3.08 -15.54
CA ASP A 37 -1.65 2.97 -14.57
C ASP A 37 -0.89 4.30 -14.45
N CYS A 38 -0.54 4.93 -15.57
CA CYS A 38 0.13 6.24 -15.55
C CYS A 38 -0.71 7.30 -14.82
N ASP A 39 -2.01 7.35 -15.10
CA ASP A 39 -2.94 8.28 -14.45
C ASP A 39 -3.02 8.04 -12.94
N SER A 40 -3.06 6.77 -12.53
CA SER A 40 -3.08 6.39 -11.12
C SER A 40 -1.77 6.75 -10.43
N LEU A 41 -0.62 6.52 -11.07
CA LEU A 41 0.70 6.80 -10.51
C LEU A 41 0.98 8.31 -10.37
N LEU A 42 0.50 9.12 -11.31
CA LEU A 42 0.73 10.57 -11.39
C LEU A 42 -0.31 11.41 -10.63
N LYS A 43 -1.36 10.79 -10.11
CA LYS A 43 -2.43 11.49 -9.37
C LYS A 43 -1.84 12.29 -8.17
N GLY A 44 -2.27 13.54 -8.03
CA GLY A 44 -1.65 14.56 -7.17
C GLY A 44 -1.58 14.25 -5.67
N GLU A 45 -0.79 15.07 -4.95
CA GLU A 45 -0.44 14.92 -3.53
C GLU A 45 -1.64 14.96 -2.57
N ASP A 46 -1.49 14.28 -1.44
CA ASP A 46 -2.37 14.37 -0.28
C ASP A 46 -2.31 15.80 0.29
N SER A 47 -3.46 16.42 0.55
CA SER A 47 -3.57 17.77 1.14
C SER A 47 -3.14 17.84 2.63
N SER A 48 -2.65 16.75 3.20
CA SER A 48 -2.09 16.67 4.54
C SER A 48 -0.57 16.89 4.49
N GLN A 49 -0.12 17.96 5.15
CA GLN A 49 1.27 18.32 5.34
C GLN A 49 2.04 17.23 6.10
N ASP A 50 2.55 16.23 5.40
CA ASP A 50 3.70 15.44 5.83
C ASP A 50 4.51 15.15 4.56
N GLY A 51 5.44 16.05 4.27
CA GLY A 51 6.39 15.86 3.18
C GLY A 51 7.03 14.48 3.31
N ILE A 52 6.93 13.67 2.26
CA ILE A 52 7.71 12.45 2.15
C ILE A 52 9.17 12.88 2.29
N ASP A 53 9.80 12.59 3.43
CA ASP A 53 11.18 12.96 3.63
C ASP A 53 12.03 12.18 2.60
N SER A 54 12.72 12.95 1.75
CA SER A 54 13.68 12.42 0.79
C SER A 54 14.86 11.72 1.46
N ASN A 55 15.03 11.87 2.78
CA ASN A 55 16.08 11.24 3.58
C ASN A 55 15.70 9.89 4.20
N GLU A 56 14.44 9.44 4.13
CA GLU A 56 14.05 8.17 4.75
C GLU A 56 14.40 6.95 3.89
N ASP A 57 14.95 5.93 4.56
CA ASP A 57 15.11 4.59 4.00
C ASP A 57 13.77 4.04 3.48
N PHE A 58 13.82 3.22 2.42
CA PHE A 58 12.63 2.63 1.83
C PHE A 58 11.99 1.68 2.84
N LYS A 59 10.71 1.91 3.09
CA LYS A 59 9.88 1.10 3.99
C LYS A 59 8.56 0.83 3.30
N LEU A 60 8.05 -0.38 3.50
CA LEU A 60 6.68 -0.71 3.15
C LEU A 60 5.74 -0.14 4.22
N GLY A 61 4.64 0.42 3.76
CA GLY A 61 3.62 1.11 4.55
C GLY A 61 2.44 1.43 3.65
N TYR A 62 1.42 2.12 4.15
CA TYR A 62 0.29 2.48 3.32
C TYR A 62 0.73 3.49 2.25
N PRO A 63 0.49 3.24 0.95
CA PRO A 63 0.99 4.13 -0.09
C PRO A 63 0.43 5.55 -0.04
N ARG A 64 1.29 6.52 -0.32
CA ARG A 64 0.92 7.94 -0.38
C ARG A 64 1.02 8.46 -1.80
N TYR A 65 0.09 9.34 -2.16
CA TYR A 65 0.08 9.93 -3.49
C TYR A 65 1.03 11.14 -3.58
N PRO A 66 1.68 11.38 -4.74
CA PRO A 66 1.61 10.57 -5.95
C PRO A 66 2.41 9.26 -5.84
N LEU A 67 1.82 8.14 -6.30
CA LEU A 67 2.37 6.81 -6.09
C LEU A 67 3.72 6.59 -6.79
N TYR A 68 4.01 7.30 -7.90
CA TYR A 68 5.28 7.14 -8.61
C TYR A 68 6.50 7.41 -7.71
N ARG A 69 6.36 8.23 -6.67
CA ARG A 69 7.46 8.49 -5.72
C ARG A 69 7.85 7.25 -4.94
N GLN A 70 6.86 6.51 -4.44
CA GLN A 70 7.11 5.27 -3.73
C GLN A 70 7.63 4.18 -4.67
N ILE A 71 7.12 4.12 -5.92
CA ILE A 71 7.67 3.26 -6.96
C ILE A 71 9.15 3.59 -7.22
N ALA A 72 9.52 4.87 -7.37
CA ALA A 72 10.91 5.29 -7.55
C ALA A 72 11.78 4.86 -6.36
N LYS A 73 11.33 5.05 -5.11
CA LYS A 73 12.06 4.58 -3.94
C LYS A 73 12.25 3.05 -3.96
N GLY A 74 11.22 2.30 -4.33
CA GLY A 74 11.26 0.83 -4.43
C GLY A 74 12.22 0.34 -5.52
N LEU A 75 12.21 0.97 -6.70
CA LEU A 75 13.13 0.64 -7.79
C LEU A 75 14.57 0.99 -7.44
N VAL A 76 14.82 2.14 -6.80
CA VAL A 76 16.17 2.52 -6.34
C VAL A 76 16.66 1.57 -5.24
N TYR A 77 15.78 1.16 -4.32
CA TYR A 77 16.09 0.12 -3.35
C TYR A 77 16.49 -1.18 -4.06
N TRP A 78 15.68 -1.64 -5.01
CA TRP A 78 15.94 -2.86 -5.76
C TRP A 78 17.25 -2.80 -6.54
N MET A 79 17.51 -1.68 -7.21
CA MET A 79 18.75 -1.40 -7.93
C MET A 79 20.00 -1.53 -7.05
N ARG A 80 19.93 -1.02 -5.81
CA ARG A 80 21.08 -0.96 -4.92
C ARG A 80 21.30 -2.22 -4.08
N ILE A 81 20.22 -2.84 -3.64
CA ILE A 81 20.25 -4.04 -2.80
C ILE A 81 20.32 -5.32 -3.64
N GLY A 82 19.88 -5.26 -4.89
CA GLY A 82 19.81 -6.41 -5.78
C GLY A 82 18.65 -7.37 -5.45
N ASN A 83 17.68 -6.93 -4.66
CA ASN A 83 16.50 -7.73 -4.30
C ASN A 83 15.22 -6.93 -4.44
N HIS A 84 14.15 -7.60 -4.91
CA HIS A 84 12.83 -6.99 -5.01
C HIS A 84 12.31 -6.56 -3.62
N PRO A 85 11.65 -5.38 -3.50
CA PRO A 85 11.20 -4.86 -2.21
C PRO A 85 10.18 -5.74 -1.45
N SER A 86 9.50 -6.67 -2.13
CA SER A 86 8.61 -7.65 -1.50
C SER A 86 9.31 -8.51 -0.44
N THR A 87 10.64 -8.61 -0.48
CA THR A 87 11.45 -9.26 0.58
C THR A 87 11.34 -8.57 1.95
N LEU A 88 10.82 -7.33 2.00
CA LEU A 88 10.60 -6.57 3.23
C LEU A 88 9.24 -6.86 3.89
N HIS A 89 8.38 -7.66 3.27
CA HIS A 89 7.11 -8.05 3.87
C HIS A 89 7.35 -8.80 5.19
N LYS A 90 6.67 -8.35 6.26
CA LYS A 90 6.61 -9.09 7.52
C LYS A 90 5.77 -10.35 7.32
N ASP A 91 6.16 -11.48 7.89
CA ASP A 91 5.29 -12.65 7.88
C ASP A 91 4.02 -12.37 8.68
N VAL A 92 2.87 -12.59 8.06
CA VAL A 92 1.57 -12.54 8.73
C VAL A 92 1.02 -13.97 8.72
N ASN A 93 1.21 -14.67 9.84
CA ASN A 93 0.72 -16.03 10.02
C ASN A 93 -0.78 -16.10 9.68
N LEU A 94 -1.20 -17.19 9.00
CA LEU A 94 -2.58 -17.51 8.57
C LEU A 94 -3.06 -16.88 7.25
N LEU A 95 -2.32 -15.94 6.64
CA LEU A 95 -2.65 -15.42 5.32
C LEU A 95 -1.87 -16.15 4.23
N GLU A 96 -2.53 -17.07 3.52
CA GLU A 96 -1.91 -17.87 2.46
C GLU A 96 -1.62 -17.03 1.20
N GLU A 97 -0.42 -16.44 1.13
CA GLU A 97 0.15 -15.91 -0.13
C GLU A 97 0.82 -17.00 -0.97
N SER A 98 1.36 -18.02 -0.30
CA SER A 98 2.25 -19.05 -0.85
C SER A 98 1.62 -19.96 -1.90
N ARG A 99 0.29 -19.91 -2.10
CA ARG A 99 -0.44 -20.73 -3.07
C ARG A 99 -0.63 -20.07 -4.43
N LEU A 100 -0.19 -18.83 -4.62
CA LEU A 100 -0.27 -18.14 -5.91
C LEU A 100 1.06 -18.24 -6.61
N ILE A 101 1.14 -19.18 -7.54
CA ILE A 101 2.26 -19.30 -8.47
C ILE A 101 2.29 -18.01 -9.28
N SER A 102 3.37 -17.24 -9.14
CA SER A 102 3.66 -16.15 -10.06
C SER A 102 3.67 -16.71 -11.48
N SER A 103 3.00 -16.02 -12.41
CA SER A 103 3.01 -16.49 -13.80
C SER A 103 4.45 -16.55 -14.30
N GLN A 104 4.75 -17.53 -15.14
CA GLN A 104 6.08 -17.68 -15.72
C GLN A 104 6.54 -16.38 -16.42
N ASP A 105 5.61 -15.64 -17.01
CA ASP A 105 5.87 -14.34 -17.63
C ASP A 105 6.16 -13.24 -16.61
N GLY A 106 5.50 -13.26 -15.45
CA GLY A 106 5.77 -12.34 -14.34
C GLY A 106 7.18 -12.50 -13.77
N GLU A 107 7.63 -13.74 -13.56
CA GLU A 107 9.01 -14.01 -13.09
C GLU A 107 10.04 -13.60 -14.14
N LYS A 108 9.83 -13.91 -15.42
CA LYS A 108 10.72 -13.46 -16.51
C LYS A 108 10.81 -11.94 -16.59
N ALA A 109 9.69 -11.23 -16.41
CA ALA A 109 9.68 -9.77 -16.39
C ALA A 109 10.48 -9.24 -15.19
N LYS A 110 10.33 -9.86 -14.01
CA LYS A 110 11.08 -9.51 -12.80
C LYS A 110 12.58 -9.73 -12.96
N ASP A 111 12.99 -10.84 -13.57
CA ASP A 111 14.39 -11.11 -13.94
C ASP A 111 14.94 -10.07 -14.92
N SER A 112 14.12 -9.67 -15.90
CA SER A 112 14.50 -8.64 -16.87
C SER A 112 14.74 -7.29 -16.19
N VAL A 113 13.84 -6.89 -15.27
CA VAL A 113 14.01 -5.68 -14.45
C VAL A 113 15.24 -5.79 -13.56
N GLN A 114 15.48 -6.95 -12.93
CA GLN A 114 16.66 -7.18 -12.10
C GLN A 114 17.97 -6.93 -12.85
N LEU A 115 18.07 -7.44 -14.09
CA LEU A 115 19.26 -7.27 -14.93
C LEU A 115 19.44 -5.81 -15.36
N LEU A 116 18.37 -5.15 -15.81
CA LEU A 116 18.40 -3.74 -16.21
C LEU A 116 18.79 -2.82 -15.06
N LEU A 117 18.26 -3.06 -13.86
CA LEU A 117 18.61 -2.29 -12.67
C LEU A 117 20.06 -2.57 -12.23
N GLN A 118 20.56 -3.80 -12.32
CA GLN A 118 21.97 -4.10 -12.02
C GLN A 118 22.93 -3.34 -12.94
N ASP A 119 22.67 -3.38 -14.25
CA ASP A 119 23.45 -2.66 -15.25
C ASP A 119 23.39 -1.14 -15.04
N LEU A 120 22.19 -0.60 -14.76
CA LEU A 120 22.01 0.81 -14.42
C LEU A 120 22.77 1.20 -13.14
N ASN A 121 22.77 0.34 -12.11
CA ASN A 121 23.50 0.59 -10.86
C ASN A 121 25.02 0.67 -11.08
N GLN A 122 25.56 -0.24 -11.89
CA GLN A 122 27.00 -0.31 -12.19
C GLN A 122 27.48 0.88 -13.01
N SER A 123 26.63 1.41 -13.89
CA SER A 123 26.98 2.47 -14.83
C SER A 123 26.51 3.86 -14.41
N TRP A 124 25.72 4.00 -13.33
CA TRP A 124 25.02 5.24 -12.95
C TRP A 124 25.89 6.49 -13.02
N GLU A 125 27.08 6.47 -12.39
CA GLU A 125 27.99 7.62 -12.30
C GLU A 125 28.59 8.06 -13.65
N THR A 126 28.68 7.12 -14.60
CA THR A 126 29.31 7.36 -15.91
C THR A 126 28.33 7.78 -17.00
N LEU A 127 27.05 7.46 -16.81
CA LEU A 127 26.00 7.80 -17.77
C LEU A 127 25.61 9.26 -17.64
N ASP A 128 25.29 9.88 -18.78
CA ASP A 128 24.60 11.16 -18.77
C ASP A 128 23.10 10.96 -18.45
N ARG A 129 22.37 12.07 -18.30
CA ARG A 129 20.93 12.05 -17.97
C ARG A 129 20.09 11.38 -19.07
N LEU A 130 20.46 11.52 -20.33
CA LEU A 130 19.71 10.97 -21.46
C LEU A 130 19.85 9.44 -21.51
N ASP A 131 21.05 8.94 -21.25
CA ASP A 131 21.31 7.51 -21.13
C ASP A 131 20.61 6.91 -19.89
N ARG A 132 20.65 7.60 -18.74
CA ARG A 132 19.89 7.22 -17.54
C ARG A 132 18.40 7.13 -17.84
N LYS A 133 17.83 8.13 -18.51
CA LYS A 133 16.43 8.13 -18.95
C LYS A 133 16.12 6.93 -19.84
N SER A 134 16.98 6.64 -20.82
CA SER A 134 16.80 5.52 -21.74
C SER A 134 16.81 4.18 -21.01
N LYS A 135 17.71 3.98 -20.04
CA LYS A 135 17.75 2.76 -19.21
C LYS A 135 16.55 2.65 -18.26
N ILE A 136 16.14 3.74 -17.61
CA ILE A 136 14.93 3.76 -16.76
C ILE A 136 13.68 3.48 -17.61
N GLN A 137 13.62 4.01 -18.83
CA GLN A 137 12.52 3.72 -19.76
C GLN A 137 12.47 2.22 -20.11
N ALA A 138 13.62 1.59 -20.36
CA ALA A 138 13.67 0.14 -20.58
C ALA A 138 13.12 -0.64 -19.37
N VAL A 139 13.43 -0.22 -18.14
CA VAL A 139 12.83 -0.81 -16.92
C VAL A 139 11.30 -0.66 -16.92
N VAL A 140 10.80 0.55 -17.21
CA VAL A 140 9.36 0.86 -17.22
C VAL A 140 8.58 0.00 -18.22
N GLU A 141 9.19 -0.41 -19.34
CA GLU A 141 8.53 -1.28 -20.32
C GLU A 141 8.17 -2.68 -19.77
N TYR A 142 8.84 -3.14 -18.72
CA TYR A 142 8.57 -4.42 -18.05
C TYR A 142 7.68 -4.30 -16.79
N LEU A 143 7.36 -3.08 -16.33
CA LEU A 143 6.55 -2.88 -15.12
C LEU A 143 5.06 -3.09 -15.43
N SER A 144 4.55 -4.28 -15.14
CA SER A 144 3.11 -4.55 -15.16
C SER A 144 2.39 -3.92 -13.97
N THR A 145 1.06 -3.74 -14.05
CA THR A 145 0.23 -3.31 -12.92
C THR A 145 0.52 -4.12 -11.66
N ARG A 146 0.61 -5.46 -11.78
CA ARG A 146 0.91 -6.35 -10.65
C ARG A 146 2.26 -6.02 -10.00
N MET A 147 3.30 -5.83 -10.81
CA MET A 147 4.64 -5.51 -10.30
C MET A 147 4.67 -4.15 -9.61
N LEU A 148 3.94 -3.15 -10.12
CA LEU A 148 3.78 -1.85 -9.44
C LEU A 148 3.12 -2.01 -8.07
N LEU A 149 2.06 -2.82 -7.99
CA LEU A 149 1.36 -3.08 -6.74
C LEU A 149 2.26 -3.80 -5.73
N ASP A 150 3.12 -4.70 -6.18
CA ASP A 150 4.11 -5.38 -5.32
C ASP A 150 5.16 -4.39 -4.79
N LEU A 151 5.61 -3.44 -5.63
CA LEU A 151 6.49 -2.34 -5.21
C LEU A 151 5.83 -1.39 -4.19
N LEU A 152 4.49 -1.27 -4.22
CA LEU A 152 3.69 -0.53 -3.24
C LEU A 152 3.38 -1.36 -1.98
N GLY A 153 3.80 -2.64 -1.92
CA GLY A 153 3.52 -3.53 -0.81
C GLY A 153 2.06 -4.00 -0.74
N VAL A 154 1.32 -3.93 -1.85
CA VAL A 154 -0.01 -4.53 -1.97
C VAL A 154 0.17 -6.02 -2.21
N ARG A 155 -0.30 -6.81 -1.26
CA ARG A 155 -0.20 -8.26 -1.25
C ARG A 155 -1.18 -8.92 -2.19
N HIS A 156 -0.98 -10.20 -2.46
CA HIS A 156 -1.79 -10.97 -3.40
C HIS A 156 -2.15 -12.34 -2.81
N THR A 157 -3.46 -12.58 -2.70
CA THR A 157 -4.10 -13.82 -2.23
C THR A 157 -5.23 -14.24 -3.18
N ALA A 158 -5.79 -15.44 -3.02
CA ALA A 158 -6.96 -15.86 -3.81
C ALA A 158 -8.11 -14.84 -3.63
N GLY A 159 -8.69 -14.39 -4.75
CA GLY A 159 -9.73 -13.35 -4.75
C GLY A 159 -9.22 -11.91 -4.74
N SER A 160 -7.90 -11.69 -4.77
CA SER A 160 -7.32 -10.36 -4.94
C SER A 160 -7.61 -9.80 -6.32
N ILE A 161 -7.60 -8.47 -6.41
CA ILE A 161 -7.74 -7.74 -7.65
C ILE A 161 -6.58 -6.75 -7.80
N ASP A 162 -6.10 -6.60 -9.03
CA ASP A 162 -5.04 -5.65 -9.34
C ASP A 162 -5.63 -4.25 -9.49
N ALA A 163 -5.66 -3.52 -8.38
CA ALA A 163 -6.10 -2.14 -8.32
C ALA A 163 -5.19 -1.33 -7.39
N PHE A 164 -4.98 -0.06 -7.71
CA PHE A 164 -4.21 0.83 -6.83
C PHE A 164 -5.02 1.17 -5.56
N PRO A 165 -4.36 1.23 -4.39
CA PRO A 165 -5.02 1.57 -3.15
C PRO A 165 -5.54 3.02 -3.20
N PRO A 166 -6.69 3.32 -2.57
CA PRO A 166 -7.21 4.68 -2.53
C PRO A 166 -6.27 5.60 -1.75
N ASN A 167 -6.50 6.90 -1.89
CA ASN A 167 -5.78 7.91 -1.12
C ASN A 167 -6.04 7.70 0.39
N ILE A 168 -4.98 7.73 1.21
CA ILE A 168 -5.08 7.50 2.66
C ILE A 168 -6.00 8.52 3.34
N CYS A 169 -6.08 9.76 2.85
CA CYS A 169 -7.00 10.77 3.35
C CYS A 169 -8.45 10.33 3.20
N LEU A 170 -8.83 9.66 2.09
CA LEU A 170 -10.18 9.13 1.92
C LEU A 170 -10.52 8.07 2.97
N LEU A 171 -9.53 7.25 3.38
CA LEU A 171 -9.73 6.28 4.46
C LEU A 171 -10.04 6.97 5.78
N TYR A 172 -9.29 8.01 6.12
CA TYR A 172 -9.52 8.81 7.34
C TYR A 172 -10.84 9.60 7.27
N GLU A 173 -11.16 10.21 6.13
CA GLU A 173 -12.40 10.96 5.93
C GLU A 173 -13.63 10.09 6.12
N SER A 174 -13.66 8.92 5.46
CA SER A 174 -14.77 7.98 5.59
C SER A 174 -14.85 7.40 7.00
N PHE A 175 -13.72 7.14 7.66
CA PHE A 175 -13.65 6.67 9.05
C PHE A 175 -14.17 7.71 10.06
N ASN A 176 -13.87 8.99 9.82
CA ASN A 176 -14.25 10.11 10.68
C ASN A 176 -15.62 10.73 10.34
N ARG A 177 -16.32 10.21 9.32
CA ARG A 177 -17.68 10.67 9.00
C ARG A 177 -18.61 10.45 10.20
N HIS A 178 -19.51 11.40 10.44
CA HIS A 178 -20.55 11.24 11.46
C HIS A 178 -21.41 10.02 11.16
N HIS A 179 -21.65 9.22 12.20
CA HIS A 179 -22.47 8.03 12.09
C HIS A 179 -23.97 8.37 11.94
N HIS A 180 -24.42 9.46 12.56
CA HIS A 180 -25.81 9.89 12.53
C HIS A 180 -25.90 11.43 12.51
N PRO A 181 -26.85 12.05 11.79
CA PRO A 181 -26.93 13.51 11.66
C PRO A 181 -27.05 14.28 12.98
N LYS A 182 -27.55 13.63 14.03
CA LYS A 182 -27.78 14.22 15.36
C LYS A 182 -26.71 13.85 16.42
N SER A 183 -25.61 13.23 16.00
CA SER A 183 -24.55 12.75 16.89
C SER A 183 -23.20 13.15 16.32
N SER A 184 -22.27 13.52 17.20
CA SER A 184 -20.88 13.77 16.83
C SER A 184 -20.04 12.48 16.79
N LEU A 185 -20.63 11.33 17.13
CA LEU A 185 -19.95 10.04 17.09
C LEU A 185 -19.63 9.66 15.64
N THR A 186 -18.39 9.29 15.37
CA THR A 186 -17.97 8.86 14.03
C THR A 186 -18.33 7.41 13.74
N VAL A 187 -18.35 7.03 12.46
CA VAL A 187 -18.53 5.63 12.05
C VAL A 187 -17.41 4.75 12.60
N GLY A 188 -16.17 5.25 12.65
CA GLY A 188 -15.03 4.58 13.27
C GLY A 188 -15.24 4.30 14.75
N ALA A 189 -15.68 5.31 15.52
CA ALA A 189 -15.96 5.14 16.95
C ALA A 189 -17.12 4.17 17.21
N ARG A 190 -18.18 4.22 16.40
CA ARG A 190 -19.27 3.26 16.52
C ARG A 190 -18.83 1.84 16.18
N ALA A 191 -17.99 1.65 15.16
CA ALA A 191 -17.43 0.34 14.86
C ALA A 191 -16.58 -0.15 16.03
N LEU A 192 -15.64 0.66 16.53
CA LEU A 192 -14.76 0.28 17.65
C LEU A 192 -15.56 -0.15 18.89
N SER A 193 -16.63 0.56 19.22
CA SER A 193 -17.48 0.20 20.36
C SER A 193 -17.99 -1.25 20.28
N LYS A 194 -18.24 -1.80 19.09
CA LYS A 194 -18.69 -3.20 18.93
C LYS A 194 -17.56 -4.19 19.23
N HIS A 195 -16.32 -3.83 18.96
CA HIS A 195 -15.13 -4.65 19.18
C HIS A 195 -14.68 -4.64 20.65
N CYS A 196 -14.78 -3.50 21.33
CA CYS A 196 -14.49 -3.43 22.78
C CYS A 196 -15.36 -4.37 23.64
N HIS A 197 -16.57 -4.73 23.18
CA HIS A 197 -17.42 -5.71 23.88
C HIS A 197 -17.03 -7.17 23.60
N ARG A 198 -16.18 -7.41 22.60
CA ARG A 198 -15.72 -8.75 22.18
C ARG A 198 -14.34 -9.09 22.72
N ASP A 199 -13.55 -8.07 23.05
CA ASP A 199 -12.23 -8.16 23.68
C ASP A 199 -12.37 -8.21 25.19
N ILE A 200 -12.29 -9.41 25.74
CA ILE A 200 -12.42 -9.72 27.16
C ILE A 200 -11.22 -9.14 27.93
N THR A 201 -10.07 -9.03 27.26
CA THR A 201 -8.81 -8.53 27.86
C THR A 201 -8.68 -7.01 27.80
N SER A 202 -9.42 -6.36 26.89
CA SER A 202 -9.24 -4.96 26.51
C SER A 202 -7.80 -4.62 26.05
N ALA A 203 -7.01 -5.61 25.62
CA ALA A 203 -5.58 -5.42 25.37
C ALA A 203 -5.29 -4.66 24.07
N PHE A 204 -6.12 -4.85 23.04
CA PHE A 204 -5.92 -4.17 21.75
C PHE A 204 -6.94 -3.05 21.54
N TRP A 205 -8.25 -3.37 21.62
CA TRP A 205 -9.31 -2.42 21.32
C TRP A 205 -9.56 -1.45 22.48
N GLY A 206 -9.17 -1.83 23.70
CA GLY A 206 -9.35 -1.03 24.91
C GLY A 206 -10.82 -0.88 25.31
N ILE A 207 -11.07 0.05 26.24
CA ILE A 207 -12.40 0.30 26.80
C ILE A 207 -13.03 1.51 26.10
N CYS A 208 -14.20 1.33 25.49
CA CYS A 208 -14.94 2.40 24.81
C CYS A 208 -15.93 3.08 25.76
N SER A 209 -15.44 4.03 26.56
CA SER A 209 -16.23 4.81 27.52
C SER A 209 -16.10 6.32 27.34
N GLY A 210 -16.93 7.11 28.03
CA GLY A 210 -16.87 8.58 28.01
C GLY A 210 -17.70 9.24 26.91
N SER A 211 -17.41 10.51 26.64
CA SER A 211 -18.12 11.34 25.67
C SER A 211 -17.88 10.88 24.23
N GLU A 212 -18.73 11.31 23.29
CA GLU A 212 -18.55 11.00 21.85
C GLU A 212 -17.18 11.47 21.34
N MET A 213 -16.73 12.67 21.74
CA MET A 213 -15.40 13.17 21.42
C MET A 213 -14.29 12.25 21.94
N ALA A 214 -14.41 11.73 23.17
CA ALA A 214 -13.43 10.80 23.73
C ALA A 214 -13.40 9.48 22.94
N LYS A 215 -14.56 8.96 22.56
CA LYS A 215 -14.69 7.73 21.74
C LYS A 215 -14.10 7.92 20.34
N ASN A 216 -14.33 9.07 19.72
CA ASN A 216 -13.77 9.41 18.41
C ASN A 216 -12.24 9.47 18.47
N LYS A 217 -11.67 10.16 19.47
CA LYS A 217 -10.22 10.24 19.67
C LYS A 217 -9.61 8.86 19.93
N HIS A 218 -10.29 8.01 20.69
CA HIS A 218 -9.86 6.63 20.91
C HIS A 218 -9.85 5.82 19.62
N ALA A 219 -10.92 5.91 18.82
CA ALA A 219 -11.00 5.24 17.53
C ALA A 219 -9.91 5.68 16.56
N GLN A 220 -9.61 6.98 16.52
CA GLN A 220 -8.51 7.51 15.70
C GLN A 220 -7.16 6.94 16.13
N ARG A 221 -6.86 6.87 17.44
CA ARG A 221 -5.61 6.25 17.93
C ARG A 221 -5.48 4.79 17.53
N ILE A 222 -6.58 4.03 17.54
CA ILE A 222 -6.58 2.64 17.09
C ILE A 222 -6.31 2.55 15.59
N MET A 223 -6.92 3.42 14.79
CA MET A 223 -6.67 3.52 13.35
C MET A 223 -5.19 3.85 13.05
N ASP A 224 -4.64 4.85 13.74
CA ASP A 224 -3.23 5.25 13.62
C ASP A 224 -2.30 4.11 14.04
N ARG A 225 -2.64 3.36 15.10
CA ARG A 225 -1.89 2.16 15.53
C ARG A 225 -1.88 1.08 14.45
N ILE A 226 -3.00 0.83 13.78
CA ILE A 226 -3.07 -0.18 12.71
C ILE A 226 -2.23 0.23 11.51
N LEU A 227 -2.33 1.50 11.08
CA LEU A 227 -1.60 2.00 9.91
C LEU A 227 -0.09 2.19 10.15
N SER A 228 0.31 2.56 11.37
CA SER A 228 1.74 2.72 11.72
C SER A 228 2.48 1.40 11.83
N ASP A 229 1.80 0.30 12.18
CA ASP A 229 2.35 -1.06 12.18
C ASP A 229 1.80 -1.90 11.02
N LEU A 230 1.49 -1.26 9.89
CA LEU A 230 0.97 -1.94 8.71
C LEU A 230 1.90 -3.08 8.30
N SER A 231 1.34 -4.29 8.30
CA SER A 231 2.04 -5.51 7.92
C SER A 231 1.36 -6.20 6.74
N TRP A 232 0.10 -5.87 6.51
CA TRP A 232 -0.72 -6.40 5.43
C TRP A 232 -1.54 -5.29 4.77
N LEU A 233 -1.50 -5.22 3.44
CA LEU A 233 -2.37 -4.40 2.60
C LEU A 233 -2.80 -5.26 1.42
N ASN A 234 -4.11 -5.42 1.20
CA ASN A 234 -4.61 -6.13 0.02
C ASN A 234 -5.93 -5.51 -0.47
N ILE A 235 -6.18 -5.59 -1.78
CA ILE A 235 -7.46 -5.26 -2.39
C ILE A 235 -8.06 -6.54 -2.97
N HIS A 236 -9.24 -6.91 -2.49
CA HIS A 236 -9.85 -8.20 -2.84
C HIS A 236 -11.39 -8.11 -2.86
N LEU A 237 -12.01 -9.18 -3.34
CA LEU A 237 -13.46 -9.34 -3.35
C LEU A 237 -13.93 -10.07 -2.09
N LEU A 238 -14.90 -9.49 -1.39
CA LEU A 238 -15.72 -10.23 -0.43
C LEU A 238 -16.78 -11.06 -1.17
N PRO A 239 -17.50 -11.98 -0.48
CA PRO A 239 -18.70 -12.59 -1.04
C PRO A 239 -19.65 -11.53 -1.63
N HIS A 240 -20.31 -11.90 -2.73
CA HIS A 240 -21.16 -10.98 -3.53
C HIS A 240 -20.39 -9.85 -4.23
N GLU A 241 -19.12 -10.09 -4.58
CA GLU A 241 -18.30 -9.22 -5.43
C GLU A 241 -18.06 -7.80 -4.87
N VAL A 242 -18.17 -7.64 -3.55
CA VAL A 242 -17.88 -6.36 -2.92
C VAL A 242 -16.37 -6.16 -2.85
N LYS A 243 -15.86 -5.23 -3.68
CA LYS A 243 -14.44 -4.84 -3.72
C LYS A 243 -14.07 -4.05 -2.48
N VAL A 244 -13.03 -4.49 -1.79
CA VAL A 244 -12.57 -3.87 -0.53
C VAL A 244 -11.07 -3.67 -0.52
N VAL A 245 -10.63 -2.62 0.17
CA VAL A 245 -9.25 -2.50 0.63
C VAL A 245 -9.19 -2.91 2.09
N GLU A 246 -8.23 -3.76 2.43
CA GLU A 246 -8.02 -4.30 3.76
C GLU A 246 -6.58 -4.04 4.20
N VAL A 247 -6.45 -3.54 5.43
CA VAL A 247 -5.17 -3.33 6.09
C VAL A 247 -5.13 -4.08 7.41
N ARG A 248 -3.98 -4.63 7.77
CA ARG A 248 -3.75 -5.24 9.09
C ARG A 248 -2.39 -4.88 9.64
N CYS A 249 -2.32 -4.78 10.97
CA CYS A 249 -1.07 -4.69 11.70
C CYS A 249 -0.43 -6.07 11.92
N SER A 250 0.77 -6.11 12.50
CA SER A 250 1.53 -7.35 12.70
C SER A 250 0.80 -8.36 13.58
N ASN A 251 -0.02 -7.87 14.52
CA ASN A 251 -0.85 -8.71 15.40
C ASN A 251 -2.15 -9.20 14.74
N GLY A 252 -2.34 -8.95 13.44
CA GLY A 252 -3.50 -9.42 12.67
C GLY A 252 -4.76 -8.58 12.81
N TYR A 253 -4.85 -7.66 13.79
CA TYR A 253 -5.94 -6.69 13.85
C TYR A 253 -5.92 -5.77 12.63
N GLY A 254 -7.09 -5.36 12.15
CA GLY A 254 -7.16 -4.62 10.91
C GLY A 254 -8.40 -3.77 10.74
N ALA A 255 -8.51 -3.22 9.55
CA ALA A 255 -9.58 -2.34 9.15
C ALA A 255 -9.87 -2.49 7.66
N ARG A 256 -11.12 -2.23 7.26
CA ARG A 256 -11.59 -2.44 5.89
C ARG A 256 -12.45 -1.29 5.40
N TRP A 257 -12.30 -0.96 4.12
CA TRP A 257 -13.12 0.01 3.39
C TRP A 257 -13.62 -0.60 2.08
N THR A 258 -14.60 0.05 1.43
CA THR A 258 -14.77 -0.12 -0.02
C THR A 258 -13.45 0.17 -0.73
N SER A 259 -13.19 -0.47 -1.87
CA SER A 259 -11.90 -0.32 -2.57
C SER A 259 -11.59 1.12 -3.02
N ASP A 260 -12.60 1.98 -3.13
CA ASP A 260 -12.43 3.42 -3.42
C ASP A 260 -12.20 4.28 -2.17
N GLY A 261 -12.18 3.67 -0.97
CA GLY A 261 -11.93 4.32 0.31
C GLY A 261 -13.09 5.16 0.86
N LYS A 262 -14.23 5.25 0.15
CA LYS A 262 -15.32 6.18 0.51
C LYS A 262 -16.21 5.72 1.65
N GLU A 263 -16.19 4.43 1.95
CA GLU A 263 -16.99 3.84 3.03
C GLU A 263 -16.14 2.95 3.93
N PHE A 264 -16.07 3.32 5.20
CA PHE A 264 -15.50 2.45 6.22
C PHE A 264 -16.45 1.29 6.52
N ARG A 265 -15.97 0.05 6.34
CA ARG A 265 -16.79 -1.16 6.54
C ARG A 265 -16.65 -1.75 7.93
N GLY A 266 -15.54 -1.49 8.61
CA GLY A 266 -15.35 -1.90 10.00
C GLY A 266 -13.93 -2.34 10.33
N PHE A 267 -13.72 -2.64 11.61
CA PHE A 267 -12.51 -3.25 12.11
C PHE A 267 -12.54 -4.78 11.92
N LEU A 268 -11.35 -5.37 11.96
CA LEU A 268 -11.11 -6.78 11.76
C LEU A 268 -10.36 -7.34 12.95
N GLU A 269 -10.85 -8.47 13.45
CA GLU A 269 -10.14 -9.25 14.45
C GLU A 269 -8.95 -9.98 13.80
N PRO A 270 -7.95 -10.40 14.61
CA PRO A 270 -6.91 -11.29 14.15
C PRO A 270 -7.54 -12.53 13.54
N GLN A 271 -6.89 -13.09 12.53
CA GLN A 271 -7.31 -14.37 12.01
C GLN A 271 -7.13 -15.43 13.08
N MET A 272 -8.16 -16.25 13.25
CA MET A 272 -8.14 -17.38 14.17
C MET A 272 -8.75 -18.56 13.42
N GLU A 273 -8.14 -19.73 13.55
CA GLU A 273 -8.77 -20.96 13.09
C GLU A 273 -10.12 -21.13 13.81
N ASP A 274 -11.17 -21.47 13.07
CA ASP A 274 -12.54 -21.68 13.58
C ASP A 274 -13.20 -20.54 14.37
N GLY A 275 -12.66 -19.34 14.48
CA GLY A 275 -13.34 -18.33 15.31
C GLY A 275 -14.65 -17.79 14.69
N HIS A 276 -15.01 -18.26 13.48
CA HIS A 276 -16.37 -18.59 13.05
C HIS A 276 -17.28 -18.88 14.24
N SER A 277 -16.98 -20.05 14.75
CA SER A 277 -17.62 -20.78 15.84
C SER A 277 -17.50 -20.04 17.18
N PHE A 278 -16.45 -19.24 17.36
CA PHE A 278 -16.21 -18.47 18.59
C PHE A 278 -16.69 -17.01 18.51
N LYS A 279 -17.37 -16.61 17.42
CA LYS A 279 -17.81 -15.22 17.15
C LYS A 279 -16.68 -14.20 17.25
N TRP A 280 -15.45 -14.63 16.97
CA TRP A 280 -14.22 -13.85 17.10
C TRP A 280 -14.03 -13.17 18.47
N ARG A 281 -14.50 -13.81 19.55
CA ARG A 281 -14.21 -13.37 20.92
C ARG A 281 -12.79 -13.77 21.31
N HIS A 282 -12.07 -12.85 21.94
CA HIS A 282 -10.72 -13.05 22.48
C HIS A 282 -10.60 -12.36 23.83
#